data_AF-A0A7K8LH99-F1
#
_entry.id   AF-A0A7K8LH99-F1
#
_cell.length_a   1.000
_cell.length_b   1.000
_cell.length_c   1.000
_cell.angle_alpha   90.00
_cell.angle_beta   90.00
_cell.angle_gamma   90.00
#
_symmetry.space_group_name_H-M   'P 1'
#
loop_
_entity.id
_entity.type
_entity.pdbx_description
1 polymer ?
#
loop_
_entity_poly.entity_id
_entity_poly.type
_entity_poly.pdbx_seq_one_letter_code
_entity_poly.pdbx_strand_id
1 'polypeptide(L)'
;PDMYPGNCWAFKGSQGYLVVGLSTKIYPTAFTMEHIPKTLSPSGNITSAPRNFSVYGLDYEHQEEGKLLGQYVYDQGGEPLQTFPVMEKSEKAFQIVELRIFSNWGHPAYTCLYRFRVHGMPAK
;
A
#
# COMPACT_ATOMS: atom_id res chain seq x y z
N PRO A 1 13.23 6.80 -8.35
CA PRO A 1 12.32 7.95 -8.50
C PRO A 1 12.12 8.62 -7.14
N ASP A 2 12.23 9.95 -7.14
CA ASP A 2 12.42 10.78 -5.94
C ASP A 2 11.14 10.98 -5.13
N MET A 3 11.26 11.03 -3.80
CA MET A 3 10.17 11.22 -2.86
C MET A 3 10.34 12.57 -2.16
N TYR A 4 9.64 13.60 -2.64
CA TYR A 4 9.62 14.93 -2.03
C TYR A 4 8.30 15.18 -1.31
N PRO A 5 8.29 15.91 -0.18
CA PRO A 5 7.05 16.31 0.48
C PRO A 5 6.04 16.91 -0.51
N GLY A 6 4.82 16.37 -0.52
CA GLY A 6 3.75 16.80 -1.42
C GLY A 6 3.57 15.94 -2.67
N ASN A 7 4.57 15.15 -3.09
CA ASN A 7 4.47 14.23 -4.23
C ASN A 7 3.79 12.91 -3.83
N CYS A 8 2.53 12.99 -3.41
CA CYS A 8 1.73 11.85 -2.97
C CYS A 8 0.32 11.91 -3.57
N TRP A 9 -0.34 10.75 -3.65
CA TRP A 9 -1.76 10.70 -3.94
C TRP A 9 -2.55 10.86 -2.63
N ALA A 10 -3.34 11.93 -2.55
CA ALA A 10 -4.20 12.22 -1.41
C ALA A 10 -5.66 11.88 -1.72
N PHE A 11 -6.33 11.16 -0.81
CA PHE A 11 -7.76 10.90 -0.88
C PHE A 11 -8.47 11.39 0.39
N LYS A 12 -9.76 11.73 0.25
CA LYS A 12 -10.58 12.28 1.34
C LYS A 12 -10.80 11.23 2.43
N GLY A 13 -10.69 11.65 3.69
CA GLY A 13 -10.89 10.80 4.86
C GLY A 13 -9.73 9.81 5.09
N SER A 14 -10.04 8.72 5.78
CA SER A 14 -9.07 7.71 6.23
C SER A 14 -9.24 6.33 5.59
N GLN A 15 -10.24 6.18 4.72
CA GLN A 15 -10.56 4.94 4.02
C GLN A 15 -10.53 5.17 2.52
N GLY A 16 -9.90 4.27 1.79
CA GLY A 16 -9.73 4.38 0.34
C GLY A 16 -9.09 3.12 -0.24
N TYR A 17 -9.11 3.01 -1.56
CA TYR A 17 -8.55 1.86 -2.26
C TYR A 17 -7.83 2.27 -3.54
N LEU A 18 -6.85 1.46 -3.94
CA LEU A 18 -6.10 1.61 -5.18
C LEU A 18 -5.98 0.23 -5.84
N VAL A 19 -6.40 0.13 -7.10
CA VAL A 19 -6.22 -1.06 -7.94
C VAL A 19 -5.05 -0.82 -8.87
N VAL A 20 -4.10 -1.75 -8.92
CA VAL A 20 -2.86 -1.65 -9.70
C VAL A 20 -2.73 -2.82 -10.65
N GLY A 21 -2.69 -2.53 -11.94
CA GLY A 21 -2.24 -3.48 -12.97
C GLY A 21 -0.72 -3.57 -12.98
N LEU A 22 -0.19 -4.75 -12.67
CA LEU A 22 1.24 -5.05 -12.69
C LEU A 22 1.74 -5.24 -14.12
N SER A 23 3.02 -4.92 -14.34
CA SER A 23 3.67 -5.08 -15.64
C SER A 23 3.77 -6.53 -16.12
N THR A 24 3.68 -7.49 -15.20
CA THR A 24 3.65 -8.92 -15.49
C THR A 24 2.87 -9.65 -14.40
N LYS A 25 2.37 -10.85 -14.73
CA LYS A 25 1.69 -11.74 -13.79
C LYS A 25 2.73 -12.38 -12.87
N ILE A 26 2.56 -12.27 -11.55
CA ILE A 26 3.53 -12.75 -10.55
C ILE A 26 2.84 -13.57 -9.45
N TYR A 27 3.63 -14.40 -8.77
CA TYR A 27 3.31 -14.90 -7.43
C TYR A 27 3.79 -13.86 -6.41
N PRO A 28 2.90 -13.07 -5.77
CA PRO A 28 3.31 -12.03 -4.84
C PRO A 28 4.05 -12.64 -3.65
N THR A 29 5.14 -12.00 -3.24
CA THR A 29 5.96 -12.43 -2.09
C THR A 29 6.02 -11.37 -0.99
N ALA A 30 5.99 -10.09 -1.36
CA ALA A 30 6.00 -8.99 -0.41
C ALA A 30 5.41 -7.70 -1.03
N PHE A 31 5.08 -6.77 -0.16
CA PHE A 31 4.64 -5.43 -0.51
C PHE A 31 5.51 -4.39 0.20
N THR A 32 5.80 -3.27 -0.44
CA THR A 32 6.48 -2.15 0.23
C THR A 32 5.58 -0.94 0.23
N MET A 33 5.40 -0.34 1.40
CA MET A 33 4.78 0.96 1.58
C MET A 33 5.83 1.96 2.03
N GLU A 34 5.82 3.13 1.41
CA GLU A 34 6.80 4.18 1.67
C GLU A 34 6.07 5.50 1.95
N HIS A 35 6.55 6.26 2.92
CA HIS A 35 6.09 7.60 3.25
C HIS A 35 7.28 8.48 3.61
N ILE A 36 7.16 9.81 3.53
CA ILE A 36 8.23 10.71 3.99
C ILE A 36 8.53 10.52 5.48
N PRO A 37 9.79 10.65 5.93
CA PRO A 37 10.12 10.70 7.35
C PRO A 37 9.55 11.96 8.01
N LYS A 38 9.29 11.90 9.32
CA LYS A 38 8.83 13.06 10.12
C LYS A 38 9.74 14.28 10.00
N THR A 39 11.05 14.06 9.85
CA THR A 39 12.06 15.11 9.72
C THR A 39 11.94 15.93 8.43
N LEU A 40 11.31 15.39 7.38
CA LEU A 40 11.05 16.10 6.13
C LEU A 40 9.63 16.68 6.07
N SER A 41 8.79 16.41 7.07
CA SER A 41 7.44 16.97 7.14
C SER A 41 7.47 18.40 7.71
N PRO A 42 6.89 19.41 7.04
CA PRO A 42 6.81 20.78 7.57
C PRO A 42 6.10 20.89 8.93
N SER A 43 5.19 19.95 9.24
CA SER A 43 4.46 19.91 10.51
C SER A 43 5.15 19.07 11.59
N GLY A 44 6.30 18.46 11.27
CA GLY A 44 7.04 17.54 12.15
C GLY A 44 6.30 16.21 12.42
N ASN A 45 5.17 15.95 11.78
CA ASN A 45 4.39 14.73 11.93
C ASN A 45 3.94 14.17 10.57
N ILE A 46 3.49 12.91 10.57
CA ILE A 46 2.98 12.20 9.38
C ILE A 46 1.61 11.60 9.66
N THR A 47 0.73 12.35 10.32
CA THR A 47 -0.62 11.89 10.69
C THR A 47 -1.47 11.48 9.49
N SER A 48 -1.14 11.96 8.28
CA SER A 48 -1.80 11.58 7.02
C SER A 48 -1.28 10.27 6.41
N ALA A 49 -0.23 9.66 6.98
CA ALA A 49 0.27 8.39 6.50
C ALA A 49 -0.78 7.28 6.68
N PRO A 50 -0.87 6.30 5.76
CA PRO A 50 -1.72 5.13 5.94
C PRO A 50 -1.34 4.39 7.23
N ARG A 51 -2.31 3.76 7.88
CA ARG A 51 -2.09 2.93 9.07
C ARG A 51 -2.51 1.49 8.81
N ASN A 52 -3.77 1.15 9.01
CA ASN A 52 -4.25 -0.21 8.78
C ASN A 52 -4.57 -0.37 7.30
N PHE A 53 -4.02 -1.39 6.65
CA PHE A 53 -4.30 -1.69 5.25
C PHE A 53 -4.33 -3.19 4.99
N SER A 54 -4.87 -3.58 3.84
CA SER A 54 -4.84 -4.96 3.35
C SER A 54 -4.56 -4.97 1.86
N VAL A 55 -4.03 -6.09 1.40
CA VAL A 55 -3.68 -6.29 0.00
C VAL A 55 -4.36 -7.55 -0.53
N TYR A 56 -4.95 -7.44 -1.72
CA TYR A 56 -5.70 -8.50 -2.37
C TYR A 56 -5.17 -8.74 -3.78
N GLY A 57 -5.17 -9.99 -4.20
CA GLY A 57 -4.99 -10.38 -5.60
C GLY A 57 -6.34 -10.48 -6.31
N LEU A 58 -6.44 -9.87 -7.50
CA LEU A 58 -7.64 -9.91 -8.33
C LEU A 58 -7.37 -10.71 -9.62
N ASP A 59 -8.37 -11.47 -10.06
CA ASP A 59 -8.35 -12.20 -11.33
C ASP A 59 -8.72 -11.26 -12.51
N TYR A 60 -9.53 -10.22 -12.27
CA TYR A 60 -9.91 -9.17 -13.23
C TYR A 60 -10.27 -7.85 -12.52
N GLU A 61 -10.28 -6.71 -13.23
CA GLU A 61 -10.36 -5.36 -12.63
C GLU A 61 -11.64 -5.05 -11.86
N HIS A 62 -12.77 -5.64 -12.25
CA HIS A 62 -14.09 -5.39 -11.65
C HIS A 62 -14.52 -6.45 -10.63
N GLN A 63 -13.60 -7.28 -10.17
CA GLN A 63 -13.89 -8.30 -9.17
C GLN A 63 -14.15 -7.63 -7.80
N GLU A 64 -15.35 -7.80 -7.25
CA GLU A 64 -15.73 -7.18 -5.95
C GLU A 64 -14.92 -7.76 -4.77
N GLU A 65 -14.72 -9.08 -4.77
CA GLU A 65 -14.00 -9.79 -3.70
C GLU A 65 -12.74 -10.49 -4.23
N GLY A 66 -11.58 -9.93 -3.88
CA GLY A 66 -10.27 -10.50 -4.19
C GLY A 66 -9.78 -11.56 -3.21
N LYS A 67 -8.73 -12.29 -3.60
CA LYS A 67 -8.01 -13.17 -2.68
C LYS A 67 -7.17 -12.32 -1.72
N LEU A 68 -7.46 -12.35 -0.43
CA LEU A 68 -6.62 -11.72 0.59
C LEU A 68 -5.19 -12.30 0.52
N LEU A 69 -4.20 -11.40 0.49
CA LEU A 69 -2.76 -11.71 0.52
C LEU A 69 -2.13 -11.29 1.86
N GLY A 70 -2.74 -10.34 2.56
CA GLY A 70 -2.36 -9.97 3.92
C GLY A 70 -3.00 -8.68 4.41
N GLN A 71 -2.93 -8.49 5.73
CA GLN A 71 -3.34 -7.31 6.47
C GLN A 71 -2.17 -6.79 7.30
N TYR A 72 -1.96 -5.47 7.31
CA TYR A 72 -0.75 -4.87 7.83
C TYR A 72 -1.04 -3.55 8.52
N VAL A 73 -0.04 -3.08 9.28
CA VAL A 73 0.00 -1.75 9.87
C VAL A 73 1.29 -1.08 9.43
N TYR A 74 1.19 0.05 8.72
CA TYR A 74 2.36 0.90 8.48
C TYR A 74 2.69 1.66 9.75
N ASP A 75 3.90 1.49 10.28
CA ASP A 75 4.32 2.07 11.56
C ASP A 75 4.89 3.49 11.39
N GLN A 76 4.20 4.52 11.88
CA GLN A 76 4.72 5.90 11.85
C GLN A 76 5.96 6.15 12.73
N GLY A 77 6.31 5.21 13.62
CA GLY A 77 7.52 5.23 14.43
C GLY A 77 8.69 4.47 13.80
N GLY A 78 8.43 3.67 12.76
CA GLY A 78 9.43 2.87 12.07
C GLY A 78 10.12 3.61 10.93
N GLU A 79 10.88 2.86 10.14
CA GLU A 79 11.56 3.38 8.95
C GLU A 79 10.57 3.90 7.90
N PRO A 80 10.94 4.94 7.12
CA PRO A 80 10.09 5.50 6.05
C PRO A 80 9.67 4.47 4.98
N LEU A 81 10.52 3.47 4.72
CA LEU A 81 10.28 2.39 3.77
C LEU A 81 10.05 1.09 4.56
N GLN A 82 8.84 0.54 4.48
CA GLN A 82 8.45 -0.67 5.21
C GLN A 82 8.03 -1.76 4.23
N THR A 83 8.56 -2.96 4.43
CA THR A 83 8.27 -4.12 3.58
C THR A 83 7.55 -5.19 4.39
N PHE A 84 6.48 -5.69 3.81
CA PHE A 84 5.51 -6.57 4.43
C PHE A 84 5.46 -7.89 3.63
N PRO A 85 5.88 -9.02 4.22
CA PRO A 85 5.78 -10.31 3.53
C PRO A 85 4.31 -10.72 3.38
N VAL A 86 3.99 -11.45 2.30
CA VAL A 86 2.68 -12.07 2.13
C VAL A 86 2.38 -12.99 3.31
N MET A 87 1.21 -12.82 3.93
CA MET A 87 0.78 -13.65 5.06
C MET A 87 -0.13 -14.79 4.60
N GLU A 88 -1.02 -14.50 3.65
CA GLU A 88 -1.96 -15.46 3.09
C GLU A 88 -1.41 -16.00 1.79
N LYS A 89 -0.69 -17.13 1.88
CA LYS A 89 -0.10 -17.77 0.70
C LYS A 89 -1.18 -18.18 -0.30
N SER A 90 -0.86 -18.02 -1.57
CA SER A 90 -1.70 -18.47 -2.68
C SER A 90 -0.83 -19.17 -3.72
N GLU A 91 -1.33 -20.27 -4.25
CA GLU A 91 -0.75 -20.94 -5.41
C GLU A 91 -1.14 -20.24 -6.73
N LYS A 92 -1.94 -19.16 -6.66
CA LYS A 92 -2.30 -18.36 -7.82
C LYS A 92 -1.30 -17.23 -8.04
N ALA A 93 -1.03 -16.96 -9.31
CA ALA A 93 -0.35 -15.75 -9.73
C ALA A 93 -1.38 -14.66 -10.09
N PHE A 94 -1.06 -13.41 -9.78
CA PHE A 94 -1.90 -12.25 -9.98
C PHE A 94 -1.17 -11.22 -10.85
N GLN A 95 -1.92 -10.58 -11.74
CA GLN A 95 -1.46 -9.40 -12.48
C GLN A 95 -2.14 -8.12 -11.97
N ILE A 96 -3.22 -8.25 -11.19
CA ILE A 96 -3.94 -7.12 -10.61
C ILE A 96 -3.90 -7.26 -9.10
N VAL A 97 -3.52 -6.18 -8.42
CA VAL A 97 -3.46 -6.12 -6.96
C VAL A 97 -4.27 -4.92 -6.48
N GLU A 98 -5.06 -5.13 -5.43
CA GLU A 98 -5.81 -4.08 -4.76
C GLU A 98 -5.21 -3.80 -3.38
N LEU A 99 -4.88 -2.54 -3.12
CA LEU A 99 -4.54 -2.01 -1.81
C LEU A 99 -5.79 -1.35 -1.20
N ARG A 100 -6.26 -1.84 -0.05
CA ARG A 100 -7.33 -1.21 0.73
C ARG A 100 -6.76 -0.59 2.00
N ILE A 101 -6.97 0.71 2.20
CA ILE A 101 -6.60 1.45 3.40
C ILE A 101 -7.84 1.64 4.26
N PHE A 102 -7.75 1.29 5.54
CA PHE A 102 -8.87 1.34 6.50
C PHE A 102 -8.72 2.47 7.53
N SER A 103 -7.50 2.97 7.73
CA SER A 103 -7.23 4.08 8.64
C SER A 103 -5.93 4.81 8.28
N ASN A 104 -5.77 6.00 8.83
CA ASN A 104 -4.53 6.76 8.85
C ASN A 104 -4.05 6.99 10.29
N TRP A 105 -2.99 7.77 10.45
CA TRP A 105 -2.40 8.11 11.76
C TRP A 105 -3.04 9.34 12.44
N GLY A 106 -4.25 9.74 12.04
CA GLY A 106 -5.07 10.73 12.75
C GLY A 106 -5.31 12.04 11.99
N HIS A 107 -4.89 12.16 10.72
CA HIS A 107 -5.21 13.36 9.95
C HIS A 107 -6.72 13.42 9.63
N PRO A 108 -7.43 14.51 9.99
CA PRO A 108 -8.90 14.52 9.99
C PRO A 108 -9.53 14.62 8.59
N ALA A 109 -8.80 15.15 7.61
CA ALA A 109 -9.39 15.48 6.30
C ALA A 109 -9.03 14.50 5.18
N TYR A 110 -7.85 13.87 5.24
CA TYR A 110 -7.28 13.11 4.12
C TYR A 110 -6.21 12.11 4.57
N THR A 111 -5.87 11.21 3.66
CA THR A 111 -4.74 10.27 3.75
C THR A 111 -3.87 10.39 2.52
N CYS A 112 -2.55 10.32 2.70
CA CYS A 112 -1.56 10.51 1.65
C CYS A 112 -0.74 9.24 1.42
N LEU A 113 -0.82 8.67 0.22
CA LEU A 113 -0.01 7.53 -0.21
C LEU A 113 1.12 8.02 -1.11
N TYR A 114 2.37 7.88 -0.68
CA TYR A 114 3.54 8.25 -1.49
C TYR A 114 3.91 7.16 -2.48
N ARG A 115 4.18 5.95 -1.99
CA ARG A 115 4.54 4.83 -2.87
C ARG A 115 4.10 3.49 -2.32
N PHE A 116 3.57 2.68 -3.23
CA PHE A 116 3.28 1.28 -3.03
C PHE A 116 4.05 0.46 -4.06
N ARG A 117 4.73 -0.60 -3.64
CA ARG A 117 5.47 -1.51 -4.52
C ARG A 117 4.99 -2.93 -4.27
N VAL A 118 4.92 -3.72 -5.34
CA VAL A 118 4.57 -5.13 -5.28
C VAL A 118 5.77 -5.94 -5.75
N HIS A 119 6.14 -6.96 -4.98
CA HIS A 119 7.26 -7.84 -5.26
C HIS A 119 6.76 -9.27 -5.42
N GLY A 120 7.41 -10.04 -6.28
CA GLY A 120 7.05 -11.44 -6.50
C GLY A 120 7.88 -12.11 -7.57
N MET A 121 7.64 -13.40 -7.74
CA MET A 121 8.25 -14.20 -8.79
C MET A 121 7.35 -14.19 -10.04
N PRO A 122 7.86 -13.87 -11.23
CA PRO A 122 7.08 -13.98 -12.46
C PRO A 122 6.48 -15.37 -12.64
N ALA A 123 5.21 -15.42 -13.04
CA ALA A 123 4.62 -16.65 -13.56
C ALA A 123 5.30 -16.99 -14.90
N LYS A 124 5.70 -18.25 -15.06
CA LYS A 124 6.22 -18.75 -16.34
C LYS A 124 5.10 -18.86 -17.37
#